data_AF-A0A136NBA7-F1
#
_entry.id   AF-A0A136NBA7-F1
#
_cell.length_a   1.000
_cell.length_b   1.000
_cell.length_c   1.000
_cell.angle_alpha   90.00
_cell.angle_beta   90.00
_cell.angle_gamma   90.00
#
_symmetry.space_group_name_H-M   'P 1'
#
loop_
_entity.id
_entity.type
_entity.pdbx_description
1 polymer ?
#
loop_
_entity_poly.entity_id
_entity_poly.type
_entity_poly.pdbx_seq_one_letter_code
_entity_poly.pdbx_strand_id
1 'polypeptide(L)'
;MKNIFFTFFFTLLGLTLFAQKPQYESAMKGLLQKLSAANSPEAYLATGNGFERIAANEKGEWLPRYYAAFSFVMQAFATNDKNNIDVMLDKADKIFR
;
A
#
# COMPACT_ATOMS: atom_id res chain seq x y z
N MET A 1 -38.50 -22.27 4.36
CA MET A 1 -37.18 -22.34 5.03
C MET A 1 -36.00 -22.21 4.05
N LYS A 2 -35.94 -22.96 2.92
CA LYS A 2 -34.88 -22.78 1.90
C LYS A 2 -34.70 -21.34 1.42
N ASN A 3 -35.80 -20.63 1.18
CA ASN A 3 -35.76 -19.25 0.68
C ASN A 3 -35.27 -18.24 1.74
N ILE A 4 -35.54 -18.50 3.04
CA ILE A 4 -35.05 -17.66 4.15
C ILE A 4 -33.54 -17.85 4.32
N PHE A 5 -33.05 -19.08 4.19
CA PHE A 5 -31.62 -19.37 4.24
C PHE A 5 -30.86 -18.69 3.08
N PHE A 6 -31.46 -18.71 1.88
CA PHE A 6 -30.92 -18.00 0.72
C PHE A 6 -30.89 -16.48 0.92
N THR A 7 -31.99 -15.90 1.40
CA THR A 7 -32.03 -14.45 1.69
C THR A 7 -31.01 -14.07 2.75
N PHE A 8 -30.89 -14.84 3.83
CA PHE A 8 -29.92 -14.61 4.91
C PHE A 8 -28.46 -14.70 4.42
N PHE A 9 -28.17 -15.66 3.53
CA PHE A 9 -26.86 -15.80 2.91
C PHE A 9 -26.51 -14.59 2.01
N PHE A 10 -27.49 -14.08 1.24
CA PHE A 10 -27.30 -12.88 0.41
C PHE A 10 -27.14 -11.59 1.23
N THR A 11 -27.82 -11.44 2.37
CA THR A 11 -27.60 -10.29 3.26
C THR A 11 -26.23 -10.31 3.92
N LEU A 12 -25.72 -11.50 4.29
CA LEU A 12 -24.39 -11.63 4.89
C LEU A 12 -23.25 -11.27 3.92
N LEU A 13 -23.41 -11.59 2.63
CA LEU A 13 -22.49 -11.23 1.55
C LEU A 13 -22.42 -9.71 1.29
N GLY A 14 -23.51 -8.97 1.52
CA GLY A 14 -23.55 -7.52 1.32
C GLY A 14 -22.77 -6.73 2.38
N LEU A 15 -22.61 -7.28 3.60
CA LEU A 15 -21.95 -6.61 4.72
C LEU A 15 -20.41 -6.57 4.59
N THR A 16 -19.81 -7.46 3.79
CA THR A 16 -18.34 -7.53 3.63
C THR A 16 -17.81 -6.42 2.72
N LEU A 17 -18.64 -5.89 1.80
CA LEU A 17 -18.24 -4.84 0.86
C LEU A 17 -17.98 -3.49 1.56
N PHE A 18 -18.70 -3.19 2.64
CA PHE A 18 -18.54 -1.95 3.40
C PHE A 18 -17.39 -1.99 4.41
N ALA A 19 -16.94 -3.18 4.81
CA ALA A 19 -15.91 -3.35 5.84
C ALA A 19 -14.47 -3.26 5.32
N GLN A 20 -14.21 -3.35 4.01
CA GLN A 20 -12.83 -3.25 3.49
C GLN A 20 -12.31 -1.80 3.41
N LYS A 21 -13.18 -0.85 3.07
CA LYS A 21 -12.80 0.56 2.86
C LYS A 21 -12.21 1.24 4.11
N PRO A 22 -12.77 1.07 5.33
CA PRO A 22 -12.22 1.74 6.53
C PRO A 22 -10.82 1.25 6.90
N GLN A 23 -10.55 -0.05 6.76
CA GLN A 23 -9.25 -0.67 7.06
C GLN A 23 -8.19 -0.20 6.07
N TYR A 24 -8.53 -0.18 4.77
CA TYR A 24 -7.68 0.38 3.73
C TYR A 24 -7.32 1.84 4.01
N GLU A 25 -8.32 2.70 4.24
CA GLU A 25 -8.08 4.11 4.51
C GLU A 25 -7.23 4.34 5.75
N SER A 26 -7.49 3.58 6.83
CA SER A 26 -6.72 3.66 8.07
C SER A 26 -5.26 3.27 7.85
N ALA A 27 -5.02 2.16 7.15
CA ALA A 27 -3.68 1.69 6.82
C ALA A 27 -2.92 2.70 5.93
N MET A 28 -3.59 3.25 4.92
CA MET A 28 -3.03 4.29 4.05
C MET A 28 -2.70 5.56 4.82
N LYS A 29 -3.62 6.08 5.64
CA LYS A 29 -3.38 7.27 6.47
C LYS A 29 -2.19 7.07 7.41
N GLY A 30 -2.10 5.92 8.06
CA GLY A 30 -0.97 5.60 8.96
C GLY A 30 0.38 5.57 8.25
N LEU A 31 0.45 5.03 7.02
CA LEU A 31 1.69 5.04 6.25
C LEU A 31 2.02 6.43 5.68
N LEU A 32 1.02 7.20 5.25
CA LEU A 32 1.22 8.58 4.80
C LEU A 32 1.78 9.47 5.91
N GLN A 33 1.30 9.32 7.14
CA GLN A 33 1.86 10.01 8.30
C GLN A 33 3.34 9.63 8.51
N LYS A 34 3.67 8.34 8.45
CA LYS A 34 5.06 7.87 8.55
C LYS A 34 5.94 8.41 7.41
N LEU A 35 5.42 8.44 6.19
CA LEU A 35 6.11 9.00 5.03
C LEU A 35 6.34 10.50 5.20
N SER A 36 5.36 11.24 5.70
CA SER A 36 5.50 12.69 5.93
C SER A 36 6.56 13.04 6.98
N ALA A 37 6.83 12.13 7.91
CA ALA A 37 7.87 12.26 8.92
C ALA A 37 9.21 11.60 8.52
N ALA A 38 9.26 10.91 7.37
CA ALA A 38 10.45 10.17 6.95
C ALA A 38 11.56 11.15 6.53
N ASN A 39 12.78 10.90 7.00
CA ASN A 39 13.94 11.74 6.74
C ASN A 39 15.25 10.93 6.56
N SER A 40 15.14 9.62 6.41
CA SER A 40 16.27 8.72 6.19
C SER A 40 15.94 7.66 5.12
N PRO A 41 16.96 7.09 4.45
CA PRO A 41 16.76 5.99 3.50
C PRO A 41 15.97 4.83 4.10
N GLU A 42 16.23 4.46 5.35
CA GLU A 42 15.59 3.35 6.05
C GLU A 42 14.11 3.65 6.32
N ALA A 43 13.78 4.90 6.68
CA ALA A 43 12.40 5.34 6.86
C ALA A 43 11.62 5.30 5.54
N TYR A 44 12.24 5.73 4.44
CA TYR A 44 11.66 5.63 3.11
C TYR A 44 11.49 4.18 2.65
N LEU A 45 12.48 3.32 2.88
CA LEU A 45 12.37 1.87 2.61
C LEU A 45 11.21 1.24 3.40
N ALA A 46 11.09 1.56 4.69
CA ALA A 46 10.05 1.03 5.56
C ALA A 46 8.64 1.46 5.11
N THR A 47 8.47 2.72 4.69
CA THR A 47 7.19 3.22 4.15
C THR A 47 6.87 2.60 2.80
N GLY A 48 7.85 2.49 1.90
CA GLY A 48 7.69 1.84 0.59
C GLY A 48 7.26 0.37 0.72
N ASN A 49 7.93 -0.40 1.57
CA ASN A 49 7.54 -1.78 1.87
C ASN A 49 6.15 -1.87 2.53
N GLY A 50 5.75 -0.85 3.30
CA GLY A 50 4.41 -0.73 3.84
C GLY A 50 3.35 -0.60 2.75
N PHE A 51 3.54 0.36 1.84
CA PHE A 51 2.62 0.60 0.74
C PHE A 51 2.58 -0.57 -0.25
N GLU A 52 3.72 -1.23 -0.49
CA GLU A 52 3.82 -2.45 -1.30
C GLU A 52 2.93 -3.58 -0.76
N ARG A 53 2.90 -3.78 0.57
CA ARG A 53 1.99 -4.77 1.18
C ARG A 53 0.52 -4.40 1.02
N ILE A 54 0.18 -3.12 1.08
CA ILE A 54 -1.21 -2.69 0.79
C ILE A 54 -1.54 -2.93 -0.68
N ALA A 55 -0.64 -2.57 -1.61
CA ALA A 55 -0.81 -2.79 -3.04
C ALA A 55 -1.04 -4.27 -3.40
N ALA A 56 -0.38 -5.20 -2.69
CA ALA A 56 -0.55 -6.63 -2.90
C ALA A 56 -1.97 -7.13 -2.52
N ASN A 57 -2.58 -6.51 -1.50
CA ASN A 57 -3.91 -6.86 -1.01
C ASN A 57 -5.03 -6.08 -1.72
N GLU A 58 -4.78 -4.83 -2.10
CA GLU A 58 -5.76 -3.87 -2.64
C GLU A 58 -5.51 -3.60 -4.12
N LYS A 59 -5.56 -4.66 -4.94
CA LYS A 59 -5.09 -4.62 -6.34
C LYS A 59 -5.79 -3.57 -7.21
N GLY A 60 -7.05 -3.26 -6.91
CA GLY A 60 -7.87 -2.26 -7.63
C GLY A 60 -7.56 -0.81 -7.26
N GLU A 61 -6.83 -0.58 -6.16
CA GLU A 61 -6.46 0.76 -5.72
C GLU A 61 -5.06 1.11 -6.26
N TRP A 62 -4.96 2.25 -6.95
CA TRP A 62 -3.69 2.67 -7.57
C TRP A 62 -2.76 3.41 -6.61
N LEU A 63 -3.34 4.05 -5.60
CA LEU A 63 -2.63 4.92 -4.66
C LEU A 63 -1.51 4.22 -3.86
N PRO A 64 -1.67 2.96 -3.39
CA PRO A 64 -0.59 2.24 -2.69
C PRO A 64 0.63 2.02 -3.58
N ARG A 65 0.44 1.63 -4.85
CA ARG A 65 1.55 1.44 -5.81
C ARG A 65 2.31 2.74 -6.03
N TYR A 66 1.57 3.84 -6.23
CA TYR A 66 2.15 5.17 -6.38
C TYR A 66 3.03 5.55 -5.19
N TYR A 67 2.51 5.46 -3.96
CA TYR A 67 3.29 5.85 -2.79
C TYR A 67 4.43 4.89 -2.46
N ALA A 68 4.31 3.60 -2.82
CA ALA A 68 5.43 2.66 -2.71
C ALA A 68 6.58 3.07 -3.63
N ALA A 69 6.29 3.35 -4.91
CA ALA A 69 7.27 3.82 -5.87
C ALA A 69 7.90 5.15 -5.43
N PHE A 70 7.07 6.11 -5.00
CA PHE A 70 7.54 7.38 -4.47
C PHE A 70 8.51 7.21 -3.30
N SER A 71 8.17 6.35 -2.33
CA SER A 71 9.05 6.04 -1.20
C SER A 71 10.41 5.48 -1.65
N PHE A 72 10.45 4.57 -2.62
CA PHE A 72 11.72 4.03 -3.13
C PHE A 72 12.55 5.06 -3.90
N VAL A 73 11.90 5.97 -4.63
CA VAL A 73 12.59 7.12 -5.24
C VAL A 73 13.19 8.02 -4.16
N MET A 74 12.44 8.36 -3.13
CA MET A 74 12.93 9.17 -2.01
C MET A 74 14.07 8.48 -1.23
N GLN A 75 14.02 7.15 -1.11
CA GLN A 75 15.12 6.36 -0.57
C GLN A 75 16.40 6.56 -1.39
N ALA A 76 16.30 6.50 -2.73
CA ALA A 76 17.44 6.70 -3.63
C ALA A 76 18.01 8.12 -3.54
N PHE A 77 17.17 9.13 -3.32
CA PHE A 77 17.63 10.51 -3.08
C PHE A 77 18.29 10.71 -1.72
N ALA A 78 17.87 9.97 -0.70
CA ALA A 78 18.35 10.13 0.67
C ALA A 78 19.62 9.30 0.96
N THR A 79 19.94 8.29 0.14
CA THR A 79 21.02 7.35 0.45
C THR A 79 22.41 7.91 0.13
N ASN A 80 23.39 7.51 0.94
CA ASN A 80 24.82 7.70 0.65
C ASN A 80 25.41 6.54 -0.17
N ASP A 81 24.66 5.44 -0.31
CA ASP A 81 25.08 4.25 -1.06
C ASP A 81 24.81 4.41 -2.56
N LYS A 82 25.75 5.06 -3.25
CA LYS A 82 25.64 5.38 -4.67
C LYS A 82 25.59 4.14 -5.57
N ASN A 83 26.11 3.00 -5.11
CA ASN A 83 26.15 1.77 -5.90
C ASN A 83 24.78 1.10 -6.02
N ASN A 84 23.85 1.43 -5.12
CA ASN A 84 22.53 0.81 -5.06
C ASN A 84 21.41 1.74 -5.52
N ILE A 85 21.71 2.93 -6.06
CA ILE A 85 20.70 3.86 -6.57
C ILE A 85 19.86 3.19 -7.67
N ASP A 86 20.50 2.56 -8.66
CA ASP A 86 19.78 1.91 -9.77
C ASP A 86 18.89 0.78 -9.25
N VAL A 87 19.36 -0.01 -8.29
CA VAL A 87 18.56 -1.07 -7.65
C VAL A 87 17.31 -0.51 -6.97
N MET A 88 17.43 0.63 -6.27
CA MET A 88 16.29 1.29 -5.62
C MET A 88 15.29 1.84 -6.64
N LEU A 89 15.78 2.44 -7.73
CA LEU A 89 14.93 3.00 -8.79
C LEU A 89 14.28 1.91 -9.65
N ASP A 90 14.97 0.81 -9.93
CA ASP A 90 14.41 -0.36 -10.60
C ASP A 90 13.26 -0.96 -9.78
N LYS A 91 13.39 -0.98 -8.45
CA LYS A 91 12.28 -1.39 -7.57
C LYS A 91 11.09 -0.43 -7.69
N ALA A 92 11.35 0.88 -7.73
CA ALA A 92 10.30 1.89 -7.90
C ALA A 92 9.55 1.75 -9.23
N ASP A 93 10.27 1.52 -10.33
CA ASP A 93 9.68 1.31 -11.65
C ASP A 93 8.86 0.01 -11.69
N LYS A 94 9.41 -1.09 -11.16
CA LYS A 94 8.76 -2.39 -11.15
C LYS A 94 7.44 -2.41 -10.39
N ILE A 95 7.32 -1.67 -9.29
CA ILE A 95 6.07 -1.63 -8.51
C ILE A 95 5.02 -0.67 -9.08
N PHE A 96 5.46 0.34 -9.84
CA PHE A 96 4.57 1.32 -10.43
C PHE A 96 3.86 0.77 -11.69
N ARG A 97 4.56 -0.09 -12.45
CA ARG A 97 4.03 -0.77 -13.65
C ARG A 97 3.09 -1.92 -13.28
#